data_AF-A0A971H4K2-F1
#
_entry.id   AF-A0A971H4K2-F1
#
_cell.length_a   1.000
_cell.length_b   1.000
_cell.length_c   1.000
_cell.angle_alpha   90.00
_cell.angle_beta   90.00
_cell.angle_gamma   90.00
#
_symmetry.space_group_name_H-M   'P 1'
#
loop_
_entity.id
_entity.type
_entity.pdbx_description
1 polymer ?
#
loop_
_entity_poly.entity_id
_entity_poly.type
_entity_poly.pdbx_seq_one_letter_code
_entity_poly.pdbx_strand_id
1 'polypeptide(L)' 'AAIDNYLETHGMDNPYKKNVAKIICECKGITDQQIEELVKTKQAVTLDQLRDITQFGTVCGKCRYRVYQLFEEYKHIYNV' A
#
# COMPACT_ATOMS: atom_id res chain seq x y z
N ALA A 1 -19.35 12.03 -6.00
CA ALA A 1 -18.42 12.52 -7.05
C ALA A 1 -18.52 14.05 -7.31
N ALA A 2 -19.28 14.85 -6.54
CA ALA A 2 -19.38 16.29 -6.78
C ALA A 2 -18.29 17.13 -6.05
N ILE A 3 -17.80 16.65 -4.90
CA ILE A 3 -16.84 17.39 -4.06
C ILE A 3 -15.42 17.34 -4.63
N ASP A 4 -14.98 16.20 -5.19
CA ASP A 4 -13.61 16.03 -5.70
C ASP A 4 -13.30 17.01 -6.85
N ASN A 5 -14.22 17.10 -7.82
CA ASN A 5 -14.07 18.00 -8.98
C ASN A 5 -14.07 19.50 -8.58
N TYR A 6 -14.81 19.88 -7.54
CA TYR A 6 -14.80 21.26 -7.03
C TYR A 6 -13.46 21.61 -6.37
N LEU A 7 -12.87 20.68 -5.61
CA LEU A 7 -11.60 20.90 -4.91
C LEU A 7 -10.40 20.91 -5.89
N GLU A 8 -10.38 20.00 -6.87
CA GLU A 8 -9.33 19.93 -7.89
C GLU A 8 -9.30 21.18 -8.78
N THR A 9 -10.47 21.72 -9.17
CA THR A 9 -10.56 22.94 -10.00
C THR A 9 -10.14 24.21 -9.28
N HIS A 10 -10.13 24.21 -7.94
CA HIS A 10 -9.75 25.36 -7.12
C HIS A 10 -8.35 25.19 -6.48
N GLY A 11 -7.59 24.18 -6.89
CA GLY A 11 -6.22 23.94 -6.40
C GLY A 11 -6.15 23.59 -4.92
N MET A 12 -7.24 23.07 -4.33
CA MET A 12 -7.31 22.67 -2.93
C MET A 12 -7.21 21.15 -2.83
N ASP A 13 -6.33 20.66 -1.94
CA ASP A 13 -6.28 19.24 -1.62
C ASP A 13 -7.57 18.82 -0.91
N ASN A 14 -8.12 17.65 -1.28
CA ASN A 14 -9.35 17.14 -0.67
C ASN A 14 -9.00 16.29 0.56
N PRO A 15 -9.19 16.80 1.80
CA PRO A 15 -8.85 16.06 3.02
C PRO A 15 -9.73 14.81 3.23
N TYR A 16 -10.80 14.66 2.45
CA TYR A 16 -11.72 13.51 2.46
C TYR A 16 -11.58 12.62 1.23
N LYS A 17 -10.54 12.80 0.39
CA LYS A 17 -10.21 11.86 -0.68
C LYS A 17 -9.73 10.58 0.00
N LYS A 18 -10.69 9.71 0.34
CA LYS A 18 -10.41 8.36 0.81
C LYS A 18 -9.46 7.75 -0.22
N ASN A 19 -8.21 7.53 0.17
CA ASN A 19 -7.30 6.72 -0.61
C ASN A 19 -7.99 5.36 -0.77
N VAL A 20 -8.48 5.08 -1.98
CA VAL A 20 -9.11 3.80 -2.28
C VAL A 20 -8.00 2.78 -2.27
N ALA A 21 -8.03 1.87 -1.29
CA ALA A 21 -7.04 0.80 -1.16
C ALA A 21 -6.95 0.02 -2.49
N LYS A 22 -5.74 -0.05 -3.05
CA LYS A 22 -5.48 -0.79 -4.29
C LYS A 22 -5.05 -2.19 -3.92
N ILE A 23 -5.73 -3.20 -4.48
CA ILE A 23 -5.33 -4.60 -4.31
C ILE A 23 -4.03 -4.83 -5.08
N ILE A 24 -2.98 -5.21 -4.36
CA ILE A 24 -1.66 -5.53 -4.92
C ILE A 24 -1.48 -7.04 -5.11
N CYS A 25 -2.03 -7.86 -4.21
CA CYS A 25 -2.08 -9.31 -4.35
C CYS A 25 -3.53 -9.80 -4.44
N GLU A 26 -4.01 -10.05 -5.66
CA GLU A 26 -5.39 -10.51 -5.88
C GLU A 26 -5.68 -11.86 -5.22
N CYS A 27 -4.71 -12.79 -5.22
CA CYS A 27 -4.89 -14.12 -4.63
C CYS A 27 -5.11 -14.11 -3.11
N LYS A 28 -4.64 -13.07 -2.43
CA LYS A 28 -4.67 -12.96 -0.96
C LYS A 28 -5.41 -11.72 -0.47
N GLY A 29 -5.93 -10.88 -1.37
CA GLY A 29 -6.62 -9.63 -1.04
C GLY A 29 -5.73 -8.56 -0.40
N ILE A 30 -4.41 -8.64 -0.56
CA ILE A 30 -3.47 -7.71 0.10
C ILE A 30 -3.48 -6.37 -0.63
N THR A 31 -3.65 -5.28 0.11
CA THR A 31 -3.69 -3.91 -0.42
C THR A 31 -2.39 -3.15 -0.16
N ASP A 32 -2.20 -2.05 -0.90
CA ASP A 32 -1.14 -1.08 -0.66
C ASP A 32 -1.19 -0.49 0.76
N GLN A 33 -2.38 -0.11 1.23
CA GLN A 33 -2.59 0.39 2.60
C GLN A 33 -2.21 -0.63 3.67
N GLN A 34 -2.48 -1.92 3.45
CA GLN A 34 -2.08 -2.97 4.38
C GLN A 34 -0.55 -3.11 4.44
N ILE A 35 0.13 -3.04 3.30
CA ILE A 35 1.61 -3.07 3.25
C ILE A 35 2.17 -1.84 3.95
N GLU A 36 1.61 -0.66 3.68
CA GLU A 36 1.99 0.61 4.30
C GLU A 36 1.85 0.55 5.82
N GLU A 37 0.71 0.08 6.33
CA GLU A 37 0.45 -0.01 7.76
C GLU A 37 1.46 -0.93 8.47
N LEU A 38 1.78 -2.08 7.87
CA LEU A 38 2.76 -3.02 8.42
C LEU A 38 4.17 -2.43 8.49
N VAL A 39 4.57 -1.63 7.48
CA VAL A 39 5.87 -0.93 7.48
C VAL A 39 5.85 0.22 8.48
N LYS A 40 4.82 1.08 8.44
CA LYS A 40 4.65 2.25 9.32
C LYS A 40 4.67 1.89 10.80
N THR A 41 4.03 0.77 11.14
CA THR A 41 3.96 0.26 12.53
C THR A 41 5.15 -0.63 12.90
N LYS A 42 6.13 -0.79 11.99
CA LYS A 42 7.32 -1.63 12.16
C LYS A 42 7.01 -3.11 12.44
N GLN A 43 5.82 -3.58 12.05
CA GLN A 43 5.47 -4.99 12.09
C GLN A 43 6.23 -5.80 11.03
N ALA A 44 6.61 -5.17 9.92
CA ALA A 44 7.51 -5.73 8.92
C ALA A 44 8.63 -4.73 8.58
N VAL A 45 9.87 -5.06 8.95
CA VAL A 45 11.08 -4.28 8.59
C VAL A 45 11.92 -4.97 7.50
N THR A 46 11.62 -6.24 7.24
CA THR A 46 12.17 -7.00 6.10
C THR A 46 11.05 -7.52 5.19
N LEU A 47 11.38 -7.75 3.92
CA LEU A 47 10.43 -8.32 2.95
C LEU A 47 9.97 -9.73 3.37
N ASP A 48 10.83 -10.47 4.06
CA ASP A 48 10.54 -11.81 4.57
C ASP A 48 9.47 -11.77 5.67
N GLN A 49 9.60 -10.84 6.63
CA GLN A 49 8.57 -10.58 7.65
C GLN A 49 7.24 -10.16 7.04
N LEU A 50 7.27 -9.27 6.03
CA LEU A 50 6.06 -8.89 5.30
C LEU A 50 5.39 -10.11 4.65
N ARG A 51 6.20 -11.01 4.05
CA ARG A 51 5.70 -12.24 3.43
C ARG A 51 5.15 -13.20 4.47
N ASP A 52 5.75 -13.32 5.64
CA ASP A 52 5.24 -14.21 6.69
C ASP A 52 3.88 -13.74 7.22
N ILE A 53 3.70 -12.43 7.39
CA ILE A 53 2.43 -11.86 7.87
C ILE A 53 1.33 -11.94 6.81
N THR A 54 1.62 -11.49 5.58
CA THR A 54 0.59 -11.34 4.53
C THR A 54 0.46 -12.54 3.61
N GLN A 55 1.44 -13.45 3.64
CA GLN A 55 1.54 -14.60 2.74
C GLN A 55 1.51 -14.18 1.26
N PHE A 56 1.94 -12.95 0.92
CA PHE A 56 1.92 -12.46 -0.46
C PHE A 56 2.80 -13.31 -1.38
N GLY A 57 2.40 -13.47 -2.64
CA GLY A 57 3.21 -14.16 -3.65
C GLY A 57 3.42 -15.66 -3.42
N THR A 58 2.68 -16.28 -2.50
CA THR A 58 2.69 -17.74 -2.23
C THR A 58 1.78 -18.55 -3.16
N VAL A 59 0.89 -17.90 -3.92
CA VAL A 59 -0.04 -18.54 -4.86
C VAL A 59 0.46 -18.43 -6.30
N CYS A 60 0.20 -17.33 -7.00
CA CYS A 60 0.59 -17.15 -8.40
C CYS A 60 1.92 -16.39 -8.60
N GLY A 61 2.43 -15.74 -7.55
CA GLY A 61 3.69 -14.99 -7.57
C GLY A 61 3.69 -13.65 -8.32
N LYS A 62 2.64 -13.31 -9.09
CA LYS A 62 2.60 -12.12 -9.96
C LYS A 62 2.78 -10.78 -9.22
N CYS A 63 2.35 -10.69 -7.96
CA CYS A 63 2.44 -9.47 -7.18
C CYS A 63 3.84 -9.18 -6.61
N ARG A 64 4.78 -10.14 -6.62
CA ARG A 64 6.05 -10.05 -5.87
C ARG A 64 6.85 -8.80 -6.18
N TYR A 65 7.00 -8.47 -7.46
CA TYR A 65 7.74 -7.27 -7.89
C TYR A 65 7.05 -5.99 -7.41
N ARG A 66 5.72 -5.90 -7.55
CA ARG A 66 4.96 -4.72 -7.12
C ARG A 66 4.98 -4.53 -5.60
N VAL A 67 4.84 -5.61 -4.83
CA VAL A 67 4.95 -5.59 -3.36
C VAL A 67 6.34 -5.13 -2.93
N TYR A 68 7.41 -5.63 -3.56
CA TYR A 68 8.78 -5.20 -3.27
C TYR A 68 8.97 -3.70 -3.49
N GLN A 69 8.52 -3.17 -4.63
CA GLN A 69 8.63 -1.73 -4.91
C GLN A 69 7.92 -0.87 -3.86
N LEU A 70 6.68 -1.23 -3.50
CA LEU A 70 5.92 -0.51 -2.47
C LEU A 70 6.57 -0.63 -1.10
N PHE A 71 7.08 -1.81 -0.75
CA PHE A 71 7.74 -2.03 0.52
C PHE A 71 8.99 -1.15 0.68
N GLU A 72 9.85 -1.08 -0.34
CA GLU A 72 11.03 -0.20 -0.31
C GLU A 72 10.62 1.28 -0.25
N GLU A 73 9.61 1.70 -1.03
CA GLU A 73 9.06 3.06 -0.98
C GLU A 73 8.60 3.44 0.44
N TYR A 74 7.81 2.57 1.08
CA TYR A 74 7.34 2.82 2.44
C TYR A 74 8.47 2.78 3.48
N LYS A 75 9.47 1.92 3.32
CA LYS A 75 10.65 1.92 4.21
C LYS A 75 11.38 3.26 4.17
N HIS A 76 11.58 3.81 2.97
CA HIS A 76 12.17 5.14 2.80
C HIS A 76 11.31 6.24 3.43
N ILE A 77 9.99 6.20 3.25
CA ILE A 77 9.07 7.20 3.81
C ILE A 77 9.06 7.18 5.35
N TYR A 78 9.03 5.99 5.94
CA TYR A 78 8.90 5.81 7.39
C TYR A 78 10.23 5.68 8.13
N ASN A 79 11.36 5.75 7.40
CA ASN A 79 12.71 5.59 7.93
C ASN A 79 12.86 4.30 8.77
N VAL A 80 12.46 3.18 8.16
CA VAL A 80 12.51 1.81 8.67
C VAL A 80 13.52 1.01 7.87
#